data_AF-A0A0S7YTP4-F1
#
_entry.id   AF-A0A0S7YTP4-F1
#
_cell.length_a   1.000
_cell.length_b   1.000
_cell.length_c   1.000
_cell.angle_alpha   90.00
_cell.angle_beta   90.00
_cell.angle_gamma   90.00
#
_symmetry.space_group_name_H-M   'P 1'
#
loop_
_entity.id
_entity.type
_entity.pdbx_description
1 polymer ?
#
loop_
_entity_poly.entity_id
_entity_poly.type
_entity_poly.pdbx_seq_one_letter_code
_entity_poly.pdbx_strand_id
1 'polypeptide(L)'
;MAWPAIDIPVNERPVSKKNTKHDFAPGFQLSVLDVIILAVGLTAAFALATAVWWCGFVVGFVLGHFFLFCNVVRMARSLELAWAAVFVVLAVATVALGIPGWQVTVSVSLFTTVVVIVVQIRKPSYHGLGWRWINPELPNWWESRVSKSTGG
;
A
#
# COMPACT_ATOMS: atom_id res chain seq x y z
N MET A 1 -1.69 -63.65 -9.05
CA MET A 1 -1.32 -62.99 -7.76
C MET A 1 -2.17 -61.74 -7.66
N ALA A 2 -3.33 -61.86 -7.02
CA ALA A 2 -4.35 -60.81 -6.95
C ALA A 2 -4.13 -59.97 -5.67
N TRP A 3 -4.08 -58.65 -5.84
CA TRP A 3 -4.02 -57.69 -4.73
C TRP A 3 -5.44 -57.50 -4.13
N PRO A 4 -5.59 -57.42 -2.80
CA PRO A 4 -6.88 -57.10 -2.19
C PRO A 4 -7.13 -55.57 -2.27
N ALA A 5 -8.32 -55.19 -2.72
CA ALA A 5 -8.79 -53.80 -2.67
C ALA A 5 -9.06 -53.43 -1.20
N ILE A 6 -8.31 -52.44 -0.71
CA ILE A 6 -8.54 -51.83 0.61
C ILE A 6 -9.52 -50.67 0.37
N ASP A 7 -10.78 -50.87 0.77
CA ASP A 7 -11.80 -49.82 0.74
C ASP A 7 -11.54 -48.83 1.88
N ILE A 8 -10.87 -47.73 1.56
CA ILE A 8 -10.68 -46.59 2.48
C ILE A 8 -12.00 -45.80 2.49
N PRO A 9 -12.70 -45.68 3.64
CA PRO A 9 -13.89 -44.84 3.73
C PRO A 9 -13.49 -43.37 3.56
N VAL A 10 -13.94 -42.75 2.47
CA VAL A 10 -13.81 -41.30 2.25
C VAL A 10 -14.71 -40.61 3.27
N ASN A 11 -14.11 -40.08 4.33
CA ASN A 11 -14.79 -39.25 5.31
C ASN A 11 -15.15 -37.91 4.66
N GLU A 12 -16.39 -37.80 4.18
CA GLU A 12 -16.99 -36.56 3.67
C GLU A 12 -17.18 -35.57 4.84
N ARG A 13 -16.10 -34.88 5.22
CA ARG A 13 -16.22 -33.76 6.16
C ARG A 13 -17.07 -32.68 5.49
N PRO A 14 -18.15 -32.20 6.12
CA PRO A 14 -18.95 -31.12 5.57
C PRO A 14 -18.05 -29.90 5.38
N VAL A 15 -17.94 -29.44 4.13
CA VAL A 15 -17.24 -28.21 3.78
C VAL A 15 -17.97 -27.07 4.48
N SER A 16 -17.41 -26.62 5.60
CA SER A 16 -17.88 -25.44 6.31
C SER A 16 -17.82 -24.25 5.34
N LYS A 17 -18.98 -23.85 4.81
CA LYS A 17 -19.15 -22.61 4.04
C LYS A 17 -18.83 -21.46 4.99
N LYS A 18 -17.57 -21.04 5.00
CA LYS A 18 -17.15 -19.79 5.64
C LYS A 18 -17.91 -18.68 4.92
N ASN A 19 -18.91 -18.11 5.60
CA ASN A 19 -19.64 -16.95 5.12
C ASN A 19 -18.69 -15.75 5.20
N THR A 20 -17.78 -15.64 4.23
CA THR A 20 -16.91 -14.47 4.08
C THR A 20 -17.77 -13.35 3.56
N LYS A 21 -18.44 -12.62 4.45
CA LYS A 21 -18.92 -11.28 4.13
C LYS A 21 -17.70 -10.48 3.68
N HIS A 22 -17.58 -10.27 2.38
CA HIS A 22 -16.61 -9.34 1.83
C HIS A 22 -17.12 -7.94 2.18
N ASP A 23 -16.72 -7.44 3.34
CA ASP A 23 -17.13 -6.13 3.81
C ASP A 23 -16.55 -5.04 2.88
N PHE A 24 -17.46 -4.34 2.22
CA PHE A 24 -17.15 -3.17 1.42
C PHE A 24 -16.80 -2.01 2.38
N ALA A 25 -15.51 -1.84 2.65
CA ALA A 25 -15.00 -0.78 3.52
C ALA A 25 -14.15 0.24 2.74
N PRO A 26 -14.75 1.06 1.86
CA PRO A 26 -14.06 2.14 1.18
C PRO A 26 -13.89 3.36 2.10
N GLY A 27 -12.77 4.08 1.97
CA GLY A 27 -12.48 5.26 2.76
C GLY A 27 -11.14 5.23 3.48
N PHE A 28 -10.95 6.19 4.39
CA PHE A 28 -9.74 6.39 5.17
C PHE A 28 -9.68 5.38 6.31
N GLN A 29 -8.73 4.45 6.25
CA GLN A 29 -8.47 3.49 7.32
C GLN A 29 -7.17 3.90 7.99
N LEU A 30 -7.26 4.74 9.01
CA LEU A 30 -6.12 5.07 9.84
C LEU A 30 -5.91 3.89 10.82
N SER A 31 -4.97 3.00 10.51
CA SER A 31 -4.64 1.88 11.41
C SER A 31 -3.93 2.43 12.65
N VAL A 32 -4.29 1.95 13.84
CA VAL A 32 -3.61 2.32 15.09
C VAL A 32 -2.10 2.05 15.00
N LEU A 33 -1.72 1.00 14.26
CA LEU A 33 -0.32 0.66 13.99
C LEU A 33 0.39 1.75 13.17
N ASP A 34 -0.29 2.36 12.19
CA ASP A 34 0.28 3.46 11.39
C ASP A 34 0.49 4.71 12.24
N VAL A 35 -0.41 5.01 13.19
CA VAL A 35 -0.24 6.12 14.15
C VAL A 35 0.98 5.90 15.02
N ILE A 36 1.16 4.68 15.54
CA ILE A 36 2.30 4.34 16.39
C ILE A 36 3.60 4.48 15.61
N ILE A 37 3.66 3.93 14.39
CA ILE A 37 4.84 4.04 13.53
C ILE A 37 5.15 5.50 13.20
N LEU A 38 4.12 6.30 12.90
CA LEU A 38 4.29 7.74 12.67
C LEU A 38 4.79 8.47 13.91
N ALA A 39 4.22 8.20 15.08
CA ALA A 39 4.62 8.87 16.32
C ALA A 39 6.07 8.54 16.68
N VAL A 40 6.45 7.26 16.66
CA VAL A 40 7.83 6.82 16.93
C VAL A 40 8.78 7.36 15.87
N GLY A 41 8.41 7.25 14.59
CA GLY A 41 9.22 7.73 13.47
C GLY A 41 9.43 9.23 13.50
N LEU A 42 8.39 10.02 13.81
CA LEU A 42 8.48 11.47 13.94
C LEU A 42 9.34 11.88 15.13
N THR A 43 9.20 11.19 16.26
CA THR A 43 10.03 11.44 17.45
C THR A 43 11.50 11.15 17.15
N ALA A 44 11.78 10.03 16.48
CA ALA A 44 13.12 9.67 16.04
C ALA A 44 13.66 10.66 14.99
N ALA A 45 12.85 11.08 14.02
CA ALA A 45 13.24 12.06 13.01
C ALA A 45 13.55 13.42 13.64
N PHE A 46 12.75 13.85 14.62
CA PHE A 46 12.98 15.09 15.36
C PHE A 46 14.26 15.02 16.19
N ALA A 47 14.49 13.91 16.89
CA ALA A 47 15.72 13.67 17.63
C ALA A 47 16.96 13.62 16.70
N LEU A 48 16.82 13.06 15.49
CA LEU A 48 17.91 13.10 14.49
C LEU A 48 18.09 14.50 13.91
N ALA A 49 17.02 15.28 13.74
CA ALA A 49 17.08 16.63 13.21
C ALA A 49 17.87 17.59 14.12
N THR A 50 17.87 17.36 15.43
CA THR A 50 18.68 18.15 16.37
C THR A 50 20.18 17.86 16.25
N ALA A 51 20.56 16.66 15.77
CA ALA A 51 21.96 16.31 15.49
C ALA A 51 22.37 16.71 14.06
N VAL A 52 21.59 16.27 13.06
CA VAL A 52 21.83 16.53 11.64
C VAL A 52 20.49 16.80 10.97
N TRP A 53 20.21 18.08 10.73
CA TRP A 53 18.95 18.54 10.13
C TRP A 53 18.57 17.79 8.85
N TRP A 54 19.54 17.52 7.96
CA TRP A 54 19.32 16.80 6.71
C TRP A 54 18.84 15.35 6.91
N CYS A 55 19.36 14.64 7.90
CA CYS A 55 18.93 13.27 8.19
C CYS A 55 17.49 13.25 8.70
N GLY A 56 17.13 14.18 9.59
CA GLY A 56 15.76 14.32 10.08
C GLY A 56 14.77 14.63 8.96
N PHE A 57 15.14 15.53 8.03
CA PHE A 57 14.32 15.85 6.86
C PHE A 57 14.08 14.61 5.97
N VAL A 58 15.13 13.85 5.64
CA VAL A 58 15.00 12.66 4.78
C VAL A 58 14.10 11.61 5.44
N VAL A 59 14.28 11.35 6.74
CA VAL A 59 13.44 10.40 7.48
C VAL A 59 11.99 10.85 7.52
N GLY A 60 11.74 12.13 7.86
CA GLY A 60 10.40 12.71 7.87
C GLY A 60 9.72 12.68 6.50
N PHE A 61 10.48 12.97 5.44
CA PHE A 61 10.00 12.90 4.06
C PHE A 61 9.53 11.50 3.68
N VAL A 62 10.33 10.47 3.99
CA VAL A 62 9.99 9.07 3.71
C VAL A 62 8.78 8.64 4.53
N LEU A 63 8.73 8.95 5.83
CA LEU A 63 7.59 8.63 6.70
C LEU A 63 6.30 9.28 6.22
N GLY A 64 6.34 10.55 5.82
CA GLY A 64 5.18 11.26 5.28
C GLY A 64 4.65 10.62 4.00
N HIS A 65 5.54 10.17 3.12
CA HIS A 65 5.16 9.46 1.89
C HIS A 65 4.53 8.10 2.17
N PHE A 66 5.12 7.31 3.06
CA PHE A 66 4.51 6.04 3.49
C PHE A 66 3.13 6.26 4.11
N PHE A 67 2.98 7.28 4.95
CA PHE A 67 1.66 7.61 5.49
C PHE A 67 0.66 7.96 4.39
N LEU A 68 1.05 8.82 3.44
CA LEU A 68 0.20 9.20 2.30
C LEU A 68 -0.21 7.99 1.47
N PHE A 69 0.73 7.09 1.16
CA PHE A 69 0.47 5.90 0.36
C PHE A 69 -0.40 4.87 1.08
N CYS A 70 -0.08 4.56 2.34
CA CYS A 70 -0.79 3.55 3.11
C CYS A 70 -2.19 4.02 3.56
N ASN A 71 -2.31 5.24 4.08
CA ASN A 71 -3.52 5.70 4.79
C ASN A 71 -4.45 6.52 3.88
N VAL A 72 -3.90 7.40 3.05
CA VAL A 72 -4.70 8.32 2.23
C VAL A 72 -5.08 7.68 0.91
N VAL A 73 -4.08 7.22 0.15
CA VAL A 73 -4.27 6.70 -1.20
C VAL A 73 -4.59 5.21 -1.20
N ARG A 74 -4.25 4.48 -0.12
CA ARG A 74 -4.37 3.02 -0.01
C ARG A 74 -3.79 2.35 -1.27
N MET A 75 -2.53 2.69 -1.52
CA MET A 75 -1.82 2.30 -2.73
C MET A 75 -1.51 0.80 -2.74
N ALA A 76 -1.38 0.21 -3.93
CA ALA A 76 -0.95 -1.18 -4.04
C ALA A 76 0.55 -1.28 -3.71
N ARG A 77 0.94 -2.28 -2.92
CA ARG A 77 2.33 -2.55 -2.47
C ARG A 77 3.37 -2.51 -3.60
N SER A 78 3.00 -2.88 -4.83
CA SER A 78 3.91 -2.83 -5.99
C SER A 78 4.30 -1.41 -6.40
N LEU A 79 3.40 -0.44 -6.30
CA LEU A 79 3.66 0.96 -6.64
C LEU A 79 4.48 1.65 -5.55
N GLU A 80 4.26 1.29 -4.28
CA GLU A 80 5.09 1.73 -3.16
C GLU A 80 6.54 1.28 -3.31
N LEU A 81 6.75 0.00 -3.68
CA LEU A 81 8.08 -0.55 -3.94
C LEU A 81 8.77 0.13 -5.14
N ALA A 82 8.02 0.41 -6.21
CA ALA A 82 8.56 1.13 -7.36
C ALA A 82 9.02 2.54 -6.97
N TRP A 83 8.21 3.27 -6.21
CA TRP A 83 8.59 4.59 -5.69
C TRP A 83 9.80 4.51 -4.74
N ALA A 84 9.80 3.55 -3.81
CA ALA A 84 10.89 3.37 -2.86
C ALA A 84 12.20 3.03 -3.56
N ALA A 85 12.17 2.18 -4.61
CA ALA A 85 13.35 1.87 -5.41
C ALA A 85 13.90 3.12 -6.11
N VAL A 86 13.03 3.93 -6.73
CA VAL A 86 13.43 5.20 -7.36
C VAL A 86 14.04 6.16 -6.34
N PHE A 87 13.39 6.33 -5.18
CA PHE A 87 13.88 7.19 -4.11
C PHE A 87 15.24 6.74 -3.57
N VAL A 88 15.41 5.44 -3.30
CA VAL A 88 16.67 4.88 -2.80
C VAL A 88 17.79 5.07 -3.81
N VAL A 89 17.56 4.81 -5.10
CA VAL A 89 18.56 5.02 -6.16
C VAL A 89 18.98 6.49 -6.24
N LEU A 90 18.00 7.42 -6.22
CA LEU A 90 18.29 8.86 -6.22
C LEU A 90 19.03 9.30 -4.96
N ALA A 91 18.62 8.83 -3.78
CA ALA A 91 19.26 9.16 -2.51
C ALA A 91 20.70 8.64 -2.45
N VAL A 92 20.93 7.39 -2.87
CA VAL A 92 22.27 6.81 -2.95
C VAL A 92 23.13 7.58 -3.95
N ALA A 93 22.62 7.91 -5.13
CA ALA A 93 23.35 8.73 -6.10
C ALA A 93 23.69 10.12 -5.54
N THR A 94 22.75 10.77 -4.86
CA THR A 94 22.95 12.08 -4.23
C THR A 94 24.03 12.03 -3.15
N VAL A 95 24.02 10.99 -2.30
CA VAL A 95 24.95 10.86 -1.18
C VAL A 95 26.32 10.38 -1.64
N ALA A 96 26.39 9.41 -2.55
CA ALA A 96 27.64 8.79 -2.98
C ALA A 96 28.36 9.56 -4.09
N LEU A 97 27.62 10.16 -5.02
CA LEU A 97 28.16 10.86 -6.19
C LEU A 97 28.04 12.38 -6.08
N GLY A 98 27.28 12.90 -5.11
CA GLY A 98 26.98 14.33 -5.00
C GLY A 98 26.09 14.88 -6.13
N ILE A 99 25.63 14.01 -7.03
CA ILE A 99 24.86 14.35 -8.24
C ILE A 99 23.68 13.37 -8.35
N PRO A 100 22.44 13.86 -8.55
CA PRO A 100 22.02 15.27 -8.57
C PRO A 100 21.86 15.83 -7.14
N GLY A 101 21.89 17.15 -6.98
CA GLY A 101 21.74 17.78 -5.65
C GLY A 101 20.38 17.47 -4.99
N TRP A 102 20.31 17.58 -3.66
CA TRP A 102 19.11 17.27 -2.87
C TRP A 102 17.82 17.91 -3.38
N GLN A 103 17.88 19.12 -3.93
CA GLN A 103 16.73 19.81 -4.53
C GLN A 103 16.13 19.03 -5.70
N VAL A 104 16.97 18.51 -6.58
CA VAL A 104 16.55 17.73 -7.74
C VAL A 104 16.02 16.38 -7.27
N THR A 105 16.71 15.74 -6.33
CA THR A 105 16.27 14.46 -5.75
C THR A 105 14.90 14.56 -5.10
N VAL A 106 14.65 15.60 -4.31
CA VAL A 106 13.34 15.86 -3.71
C VAL A 106 12.30 16.17 -4.80
N SER A 107 12.62 17.00 -5.79
CA SER A 107 11.70 17.37 -6.86
C SER A 107 11.30 16.18 -7.72
N VAL A 108 12.26 15.34 -8.11
CA VAL A 108 12.02 14.10 -8.86
C VAL A 108 11.19 13.15 -8.02
N SER A 109 11.52 12.98 -6.73
CA SER A 109 10.77 12.09 -5.83
C SER A 109 9.32 12.53 -5.66
N LEU A 110 9.07 13.84 -5.48
CA LEU A 110 7.72 14.42 -5.43
C LEU A 110 6.98 14.24 -6.74
N PHE A 111 7.65 14.45 -7.87
CA PHE A 111 7.04 14.20 -9.18
C PHE A 111 6.67 12.73 -9.35
N THR A 112 7.57 11.82 -8.99
CA THR A 112 7.28 10.38 -8.97
C THR A 112 6.08 10.10 -8.08
N THR A 113 6.02 10.63 -6.85
CA THR A 113 4.87 10.53 -5.94
C THR A 113 3.56 10.89 -6.62
N VAL A 114 3.51 12.05 -7.29
CA VAL A 114 2.30 12.50 -8.00
C VAL A 114 1.93 11.52 -9.11
N VAL A 115 2.90 11.06 -9.91
CA VAL A 115 2.66 10.11 -11.00
C VAL A 115 2.09 8.79 -10.46
N VAL A 116 2.70 8.19 -9.43
CA VAL A 116 2.19 6.94 -8.85
C VAL A 116 0.78 7.13 -8.28
N ILE A 117 0.53 8.24 -7.60
CA ILE A 117 -0.80 8.56 -7.05
C ILE A 117 -1.84 8.65 -8.18
N VAL A 118 -1.55 9.39 -9.25
CA VAL A 118 -2.46 9.51 -10.40
C VAL A 118 -2.73 8.15 -11.04
N VAL A 119 -1.70 7.32 -11.22
CA VAL A 119 -1.87 5.96 -11.75
C VAL A 119 -2.75 5.09 -10.85
N GLN A 120 -2.59 5.21 -9.53
CA GLN A 120 -3.39 4.45 -8.57
C GLN A 120 -4.85 4.93 -8.52
N ILE A 121 -5.06 6.23 -8.55
CA ILE A 121 -6.39 6.86 -8.57
C ILE A 121 -7.17 6.48 -9.84
N ARG A 122 -6.47 6.30 -10.97
CA ARG A 122 -7.08 5.86 -12.23
C ARG A 122 -7.51 4.39 -12.24
N LYS A 123 -7.16 3.59 -11.23
CA LYS A 123 -7.62 2.21 -11.18
C LYS A 123 -9.10 2.16 -10.77
N PRO A 124 -9.94 1.37 -11.47
CA PRO A 124 -11.36 1.22 -11.12
C PRO A 124 -11.58 0.55 -9.75
N SER A 125 -10.52 -0.04 -9.17
CA SER A 125 -10.48 -0.57 -7.81
C SER A 125 -9.88 0.42 -6.80
N TYR A 126 -9.99 1.73 -7.02
CA TYR A 126 -9.52 2.75 -6.08
C TYR A 126 -10.57 2.96 -4.98
N HIS A 127 -10.21 2.69 -3.73
CA HIS A 127 -11.10 2.79 -2.56
C HIS A 127 -10.57 3.74 -1.46
N GLY A 128 -9.56 4.57 -1.78
CA GLY A 128 -8.90 5.46 -0.83
C GLY A 128 -9.73 6.70 -0.47
N LEU A 129 -9.08 7.70 0.14
CA LEU A 129 -9.72 8.97 0.45
C LEU A 129 -10.25 9.63 -0.84
N GLY A 130 -11.47 10.18 -0.77
CA GLY A 130 -12.11 10.84 -1.91
C GLY A 130 -12.67 9.91 -2.99
N TRP A 131 -12.74 8.59 -2.74
CA TRP A 131 -13.26 7.62 -3.71
C TRP A 131 -14.63 8.00 -4.29
N ARG A 132 -15.53 8.61 -3.49
CA ARG A 132 -16.87 9.02 -3.94
C ARG A 132 -16.85 10.10 -5.03
N TRP A 133 -15.81 10.93 -5.08
CA TRP A 133 -15.65 11.99 -6.07
C TRP A 133 -14.88 11.51 -7.30
N ILE A 134 -13.92 10.62 -7.10
CA ILE A 134 -13.01 10.17 -8.16
C ILE A 134 -13.56 8.95 -8.90
N ASN A 135 -14.17 8.02 -8.18
CA ASN A 135 -14.69 6.77 -8.72
C ASN A 135 -16.10 6.48 -8.16
N PRO A 136 -17.13 7.20 -8.65
CA PRO A 136 -18.50 7.01 -8.20
C PRO A 136 -19.08 5.63 -8.56
N GLU A 137 -18.50 4.93 -9.56
CA GLU A 137 -18.94 3.61 -10.01
C GLU A 137 -18.35 2.44 -9.20
N LEU A 138 -17.51 2.73 -8.21
CA LEU A 138 -16.88 1.74 -7.34
C LEU A 138 -17.86 0.75 -6.68
N PRO A 139 -19.05 1.17 -6.18
CA PRO A 139 -20.02 0.23 -5.59
C PRO A 139 -20.55 -0.76 -6.62
N ASN A 140 -20.89 -0.29 -7.83
CA ASN A 140 -21.38 -1.13 -8.93
C ASN A 140 -20.32 -2.15 -9.38
N TRP A 141 -19.06 -1.72 -9.44
CA TRP A 141 -17.93 -2.64 -9.71
C TRP A 141 -17.80 -3.72 -8.63
N TRP A 142 -17.95 -3.36 -7.34
CA TRP A 142 -17.87 -4.31 -6.23
C TRP A 142 -19.00 -5.34 -6.28
N GLU A 143 -20.24 -4.90 -6.48
CA GLU A 143 -21.41 -5.77 -6.60
C GLU A 143 -21.27 -6.77 -7.76
N SER A 144 -20.74 -6.34 -8.90
CA SER A 144 -20.49 -7.21 -10.06
C SER A 144 -19.48 -8.34 -9.79
N ARG A 145 -18.55 -8.14 -8.84
CA ARG A 145 -17.56 -9.15 -8.47
C ARG A 145 -18.10 -10.14 -7.45
N VAL A 146 -18.86 -9.65 -6.47
CA VAL A 146 -19.51 -10.49 -5.47
C VAL A 146 -20.48 -11.46 -6.15
N SER A 147 -21.32 -10.96 -7.07
CA SER A 147 -22.28 -11.80 -7.81
C SER A 147 -21.60 -12.89 -8.64
N LYS A 148 -20.50 -12.57 -9.34
CA LYS A 148 -19.69 -13.56 -10.08
C LYS A 148 -19.08 -14.64 -9.19
N SER A 149 -18.73 -14.36 -7.93
CA SER A 149 -18.14 -15.37 -7.04
C SER A 149 -19.18 -16.25 -6.36
N THR A 150 -20.45 -15.84 -6.30
CA THR A 150 -21.53 -16.62 -5.68
C THR A 150 -22.31 -17.50 -6.67
N GLY A 151 -22.18 -17.24 -7.97
CA GLY A 151 -22.89 -17.95 -9.04
C GLY A 151 -22.05 -18.93 -9.86
N GLY A 152 -20.98 -19.49 -9.30
CA GLY A 152 -20.12 -20.50 -9.93
C GLY A 152 -20.26 -21.87 -9.28
#